data_AF-A0A4Q3N7D4-F1
#
_entry.id   AF-A0A4Q3N7D4-F1
#
_cell.length_a   1.000
_cell.length_b   1.000
_cell.length_c   1.000
_cell.angle_alpha   90.00
_cell.angle_beta   90.00
_cell.angle_gamma   90.00
#
_symmetry.space_group_name_H-M   'P 1'
#
loop_
_entity.id
_entity.type
_entity.pdbx_description
1 polymer ?
#
loop_
_entity_poly.entity_id
_entity_poly.type
_entity_poly.pdbx_seq_one_letter_code
_entity_poly.pdbx_strand_id
1 'polypeptide(L)' 'MTQQVTPELRQWIVEQAQAGHGAEAVLKSMLASGWAEDVAVDAMETTLRGHLEQQAVQSGLPPAVPVPEPRLDES' A
#
# COMPACT_ATOMS: atom_id res chain seq x y z
N MET A 1 18.30 0.19 -14.49
CA MET A 1 18.46 -0.54 -13.22
C MET A 1 17.09 -0.87 -12.69
N THR A 2 16.74 -2.15 -12.54
CA THR A 2 15.47 -2.56 -11.92
C THR A 2 15.62 -2.44 -10.40
N GLN A 3 14.93 -1.49 -9.78
CA GLN A 3 14.86 -1.42 -8.31
C GLN A 3 13.96 -2.55 -7.83
N GLN A 4 14.55 -3.51 -7.09
CA GLN A 4 13.81 -4.67 -6.58
C GLN A 4 13.16 -4.32 -5.24
N VAL A 5 11.86 -4.57 -5.14
CA VAL A 5 11.10 -4.43 -3.89
C VAL A 5 11.47 -5.57 -2.96
N THR A 6 12.44 -5.34 -2.08
CA THR A 6 12.90 -6.32 -1.09
C THR A 6 11.83 -6.58 -0.02
N PRO A 7 11.78 -7.77 0.58
CA PRO A 7 10.80 -8.07 1.62
C PRO A 7 10.91 -7.14 2.84
N GLU A 8 12.10 -6.66 3.16
CA GLU A 8 12.35 -5.67 4.22
C GLU A 8 11.68 -4.33 3.89
N LEU A 9 11.75 -3.87 2.63
CA LEU A 9 11.08 -2.65 2.20
C LEU A 9 9.56 -2.81 2.26
N ARG A 10 9.03 -3.98 1.91
CA ARG A 10 7.60 -4.29 2.01
C ARG A 10 7.13 -4.20 3.46
N GLN A 11 7.86 -4.81 4.38
CA GLN A 11 7.56 -4.76 5.80
C GLN A 11 7.56 -3.31 6.30
N TRP A 12 8.58 -2.54 5.94
CA TRP A 12 8.66 -1.14 6.33
C TRP A 12 7.47 -0.31 5.83
N ILE A 13 7.04 -0.50 4.57
CA ILE A 13 5.84 0.17 4.01
C ILE A 13 4.60 -0.14 4.84
N VAL A 14 4.41 -1.41 5.22
CA VAL A 14 3.29 -1.85 6.06
C VAL A 14 3.34 -1.20 7.44
N GLU A 15 4.52 -1.15 8.08
CA GLU A 15 4.68 -0.50 9.37
C GLU A 15 4.33 0.99 9.31
N GLN A 16 4.73 1.69 8.25
CA GLN A 16 4.37 3.09 8.06
C GLN A 16 2.84 3.28 7.92
N ALA A 17 2.18 2.41 7.15
CA ALA A 17 0.73 2.44 7.00
C ALA A 17 0.00 2.13 8.33
N GLN A 18 0.50 1.16 9.10
CA GLN A 18 -0.05 0.82 10.43
C GLN A 18 0.17 1.93 11.46
N ALA A 19 1.30 2.65 11.36
CA ALA A 19 1.58 3.82 12.19
C ALA A 19 0.71 5.05 11.84
N GLY A 20 -0.09 4.97 10.77
CA GLY A 20 -0.93 6.08 10.30
C GLY A 20 -0.16 7.12 9.48
N HIS A 21 1.06 6.82 9.04
CA HIS A 21 1.77 7.67 8.09
C HIS A 21 1.12 7.52 6.72
N GLY A 22 0.73 8.65 6.11
CA GLY A 22 0.16 8.67 4.78
C GLY A 22 1.14 8.18 3.71
N ALA A 23 0.60 7.60 2.64
CA ALA A 23 1.36 7.09 1.48
C ALA A 23 2.37 8.11 0.94
N GLU A 24 2.04 9.40 0.98
CA GLU A 24 2.89 10.50 0.54
C GLU A 24 4.22 10.60 1.32
N ALA A 25 4.19 10.37 2.64
CA ALA A 25 5.39 10.41 3.49
C ALA A 25 6.34 9.24 3.20
N VAL A 26 5.76 8.06 2.95
CA VAL A 26 6.47 6.85 2.55
C VAL A 26 7.11 7.05 1.18
N LEU A 27 6.34 7.58 0.22
CA LEU A 27 6.80 7.86 -1.14
C LEU A 27 7.98 8.83 -1.13
N LYS A 28 7.87 9.94 -0.38
CA LYS A 28 8.96 10.91 -0.23
C LYS A 28 10.25 10.28 0.31
N SER A 29 10.14 9.32 1.23
CA SER A 29 11.30 8.62 1.80
C SER A 29 11.95 7.67 0.77
N MET A 30 11.14 7.01 -0.06
CA MET A 30 11.63 6.17 -1.16
C MET A 30 12.32 7.02 -2.24
N LEU A 31 11.71 8.16 -2.63
CA LEU A 31 12.31 9.13 -3.54
C LEU A 31 13.65 9.68 -3.00
N ALA A 32 13.71 10.01 -1.71
CA ALA A 32 14.95 10.44 -1.06
C ALA A 32 16.04 9.36 -1.05
N SER A 33 15.64 8.08 -1.09
CA SER A 33 16.53 6.93 -1.21
C SER A 33 16.97 6.66 -2.66
N GLY A 34 16.56 7.52 -3.61
CA GLY A 34 16.91 7.41 -5.03
C GLY A 34 15.99 6.52 -5.83
N TRP A 35 14.79 6.20 -5.31
CA TRP A 35 13.82 5.43 -6.06
C TRP A 35 13.14 6.28 -7.12
N ALA A 36 12.78 5.66 -8.24
CA ALA A 36 11.90 6.28 -9.22
C ALA A 36 10.46 6.34 -8.66
N GLU A 37 9.77 7.44 -8.91
CA GLU A 37 8.42 7.68 -8.39
C GLU A 37 7.45 6.59 -8.83
N ASP A 38 7.48 6.20 -10.11
CA ASP A 38 6.60 5.15 -10.65
C ASP A 38 6.84 3.81 -9.96
N VAL A 39 8.11 3.45 -9.73
CA VAL A 39 8.48 2.19 -9.08
C VAL A 39 8.12 2.23 -7.59
N ALA A 40 8.28 3.38 -6.94
CA ALA A 40 7.96 3.53 -5.53
C ALA A 40 6.45 3.44 -5.26
N VAL A 41 5.64 4.07 -6.14
CA VAL A 41 4.17 3.97 -6.08
C VAL A 41 3.72 2.53 -6.32
N ASP A 42 4.20 1.88 -7.39
CA ASP A 42 3.83 0.49 -7.71
C ASP A 42 4.21 -0.48 -6.59
N ALA A 43 5.42 -0.32 -6.03
CA ALA A 43 5.90 -1.10 -4.91
C ALA A 43 5.01 -0.94 -3.67
N MET A 44 4.58 0.29 -3.38
CA MET A 44 3.72 0.61 -2.26
C MET A 44 2.32 0.04 -2.44
N GLU A 45 1.71 0.24 -3.61
CA GLU A 45 0.38 -0.31 -3.93
C GLU A 45 0.38 -1.83 -3.86
N THR A 46 1.35 -2.49 -4.51
CA THR A 46 1.46 -3.95 -4.51
C THR A 46 1.64 -4.50 -3.09
N THR A 47 2.43 -3.81 -2.28
CA THR A 47 2.69 -4.22 -0.89
C THR A 47 1.45 -4.06 -0.01
N LEU A 48 0.82 -2.88 -0.04
CA LEU A 48 -0.35 -2.58 0.79
C LEU A 48 -1.54 -3.46 0.40
N ARG A 49 -1.78 -3.66 -0.91
CA ARG A 49 -2.81 -4.57 -1.41
C ARG A 49 -2.59 -5.98 -0.90
N GLY A 50 -1.39 -6.52 -1.10
CA GLY A 50 -1.06 -7.87 -0.63
C GLY A 50 -1.20 -8.02 0.89
N HIS A 51 -0.81 -7.01 1.67
CA HIS A 51 -1.00 -7.01 3.12
C HIS A 51 -2.48 -6.98 3.52
N LEU A 52 -3.30 -6.16 2.86
CA LEU A 52 -4.74 -6.08 3.11
C LEU A 52 -5.45 -7.40 2.79
N GLU A 53 -5.09 -8.03 1.66
CA GLU A 53 -5.62 -9.35 1.27
C GLU A 53 -5.22 -10.43 2.28
N GLN A 54 -3.96 -10.46 2.70
CA GLN A 54 -3.48 -11.37 3.75
C GLN A 54 -4.23 -11.16 5.07
N GLN A 55 -4.45 -9.90 5.46
CA GLN A 55 -5.15 -9.57 6.70
C GLN A 55 -6.65 -9.94 6.62
N ALA A 56 -7.29 -9.75 5.47
CA ALA A 56 -8.67 -10.16 5.23
C ALA A 56 -8.82 -11.68 5.37
N VAL A 57 -7.94 -12.45 4.71
CA VAL A 57 -7.91 -13.92 4.80
C VAL A 57 -7.70 -14.39 6.24
N GLN A 58 -6.74 -13.79 6.97
CA GLN A 58 -6.48 -14.11 8.38
C GLN A 58 -7.66 -13.79 9.29
N SER A 59 -8.40 -12.71 8.98
CA SER A 59 -9.58 -12.29 9.75
C SER A 59 -10.85 -13.09 9.37
N GLY A 60 -10.75 -14.06 8.45
CA GLY A 60 -11.88 -14.81 7.93
C GLY A 60 -12.85 -13.97 7.10
N LEU A 61 -12.44 -12.78 6.69
CA LEU A 61 -13.20 -11.89 5.82
C LEU A 61 -13.00 -12.32 4.36
N PRO A 62 -14.04 -12.25 3.51
CA PRO A 62 -13.84 -12.38 2.07
C PRO A 62 -12.76 -11.39 1.58
N PRO A 63 -12.00 -11.74 0.52
CA PRO A 63 -10.96 -10.88 -0.02
C PRO A 63 -11.51 -9.47 -0.29
N ALA A 64 -10.67 -8.45 -0.14
CA ALA A 64 -11.04 -7.05 -0.28
C ALA A 64 -11.64 -6.78 -1.68
N VAL A 65 -12.96 -6.92 -1.77
CA VAL A 65 -13.74 -6.50 -2.94
C VAL A 65 -13.89 -4.99 -2.85
N PRO A 66 -13.72 -4.26 -3.96
CA PRO A 66 -13.99 -2.82 -3.97
C PRO A 66 -15.42 -2.62 -3.47
N VAL A 67 -15.56 -1.89 -2.36
CA VAL A 67 -16.86 -1.54 -1.82
C VAL A 67 -17.61 -0.73 -2.87
N PRO A 68 -18.86 -1.12 -3.23
CA PRO A 68 -19.69 -0.31 -4.10
C PRO A 68 -19.77 1.10 -3.54
N GLU A 69 -19.43 2.08 -4.37
CA GLU A 69 -19.45 3.49 -4.01
C GLU A 69 -20.84 3.85 -3.44
N PRO A 70 -20.92 4.55 -2.29
CA PRO A 70 -22.20 5.01 -1.79
C PRO A 70 -22.83 5.89 -2.87
N ARG A 71 -24.08 5.58 -3.25
CA ARG A 71 -24.84 6.44 -4.19
C ARG A 71 -25.09 7.78 -3.51
N LEU A 72 -24.24 8.77 -3.79
CA LEU A 72 -24.37 10.16 -3.35
C LEU A 72 -25.43 10.91 -4.18
N ASP A 73 -26.53 10.25 -4.51
CA ASP A 73 -27.69 10.90 -5.09
C ASP A 73 -28.66 11.21 -3.94
N GLU A 74 -29.08 12.48 -3.88
CA GLU A 74 -30.17 13.07 -3.08
C GLU A 74 -29.82 13.75 -1.74
N SER A 75 -29.64 15.07 -1.80
CA SER A 75 -30.15 16.03 -0.78
C SER A 75 -30.45 17.38 -1.42
#